data_AF-A0AAX4HTH7-F1
#
_entry.id   AF-A0AAX4HTH7-F1
#
_cell.length_a   1.000
_cell.length_b   1.000
_cell.length_c   1.000
_cell.angle_alpha   90.00
_cell.angle_beta   90.00
_cell.angle_gamma   90.00
#
_symmetry.space_group_name_H-M   'P 1'
#
loop_
_entity.id
_entity.type
_entity.pdbx_description
1 polymer ?
#
loop_
_entity_poly.entity_id
_entity_poly.type
_entity_poly.pdbx_seq_one_letter_code
_entity_poly.pdbx_strand_id
1 'polypeptide(L)'
;MRLLAILSVIFCLAAHAEDHQKQIWMKGEEYFLFSYQASTNILISESCIPLDKLKCDAAKALKKKHSLQSPKTNVGGKNPGAIVCKDLLKKEIRILKNHKDDENSFCVFEDGSMISAINLQSLLKE
;
A
#
# COMPACT_ATOMS: atom_id res chain seq x y z
N MET A 1 46.37 23.65 -37.24
CA MET A 1 45.93 22.79 -36.12
C MET A 1 44.69 23.40 -35.49
N ARG A 2 43.52 22.88 -35.82
CA ARG A 2 42.24 23.21 -35.16
C ARG A 2 41.56 21.88 -34.87
N LEU A 3 41.67 21.40 -33.64
CA LEU A 3 40.93 20.24 -33.14
C LEU A 3 39.94 20.78 -32.10
N LEU A 4 38.71 21.06 -32.53
CA LEU A 4 37.57 21.24 -31.63
C LEU A 4 36.98 19.84 -31.39
N ALA A 5 37.27 19.24 -30.25
CA ALA A 5 36.59 18.05 -29.78
C ALA A 5 35.26 18.48 -29.13
N ILE A 6 34.17 18.41 -29.90
CA ILE A 6 32.83 18.70 -29.41
C ILE A 6 32.33 17.52 -28.58
N LEU A 7 32.43 17.74 -27.28
CA LEU A 7 31.71 17.14 -26.17
C LEU A 7 30.27 16.72 -26.56
N SER A 8 30.07 15.44 -26.83
CA SER A 8 28.74 14.84 -27.01
C SER A 8 28.47 13.87 -25.85
N VAL A 9 28.27 14.44 -24.65
CA VAL A 9 27.77 13.70 -23.49
C VAL A 9 26.27 13.48 -23.73
N ILE A 10 25.94 12.37 -24.39
CA ILE A 10 24.57 11.88 -24.54
C ILE A 10 24.16 11.37 -23.15
N PHE A 11 23.57 12.25 -22.35
CA PHE A 11 22.77 11.85 -21.19
C PHE A 11 21.51 11.16 -21.73
N CYS A 12 21.57 9.84 -21.88
CA CYS A 12 20.37 9.02 -21.97
C CYS A 12 19.63 9.13 -20.64
N LEU A 13 18.64 10.03 -20.57
CA LEU A 13 17.61 10.01 -19.54
C LEU A 13 16.83 8.71 -19.71
N ALA A 14 17.24 7.67 -18.99
CA ALA A 14 16.41 6.49 -18.81
C ALA A 14 15.19 6.94 -17.99
N ALA A 15 14.09 7.23 -18.68
CA ALA A 15 12.79 7.36 -18.05
C ALA A 15 12.41 5.96 -17.55
N HIS A 16 12.77 5.66 -16.29
CA HIS A 16 12.23 4.51 -15.60
C HIS A 16 10.76 4.82 -15.34
N ALA A 17 9.88 4.32 -16.22
CA ALA A 17 8.48 4.17 -15.89
C ALA A 17 8.43 3.23 -14.69
N GLU A 18 8.07 3.77 -13.53
CA GLU A 18 7.90 3.01 -12.31
C GLU A 18 6.69 2.09 -12.52
N ASP A 19 6.96 0.83 -12.88
CA ASP A 19 5.93 -0.16 -13.12
C ASP A 19 5.28 -0.49 -11.77
N HIS A 20 4.14 0.15 -11.48
CA HIS A 20 3.36 -0.15 -10.30
C HIS A 20 2.86 -1.59 -10.40
N GLN A 21 3.46 -2.48 -9.61
CA GLN A 21 3.05 -3.89 -9.55
C GLN A 21 1.60 -3.98 -9.06
N LYS A 22 0.69 -4.20 -10.00
CA LYS A 22 -0.74 -4.42 -9.73
C LYS A 22 -0.96 -5.84 -9.25
N GLN A 23 -1.85 -6.01 -8.27
CA GLN A 23 -2.27 -7.30 -7.77
C GLN A 23 -3.79 -7.38 -7.72
N ILE A 24 -4.32 -8.55 -8.12
CA ILE A 24 -5.73 -8.87 -8.00
C ILE A 24 -5.92 -9.74 -6.76
N TRP A 25 -6.86 -9.34 -5.92
CA TRP A 25 -7.30 -10.05 -4.73
C TRP A 25 -8.80 -10.29 -4.80
N MET A 26 -9.30 -11.37 -4.23
CA MET A 26 -10.69 -11.80 -4.39
C MET A 26 -11.31 -12.36 -3.13
N LYS A 27 -12.64 -12.31 -3.07
CA LYS A 27 -13.48 -12.96 -2.06
C LYS A 27 -14.75 -13.48 -2.74
N GLY A 28 -14.85 -14.80 -2.91
CA GLY A 28 -15.90 -15.38 -3.74
C GLY A 28 -15.80 -14.86 -5.18
N GLU A 29 -16.86 -14.24 -5.68
CA GLU A 29 -16.93 -13.65 -7.02
C GLU A 29 -16.50 -12.17 -7.07
N GLU A 30 -16.21 -11.56 -5.92
CA GLU A 30 -15.75 -10.17 -5.85
C GLU A 30 -14.25 -10.07 -6.12
N TYR A 31 -13.85 -9.19 -7.05
CA TYR A 31 -12.46 -8.91 -7.39
C TYR A 31 -12.08 -7.47 -7.05
N PHE A 32 -10.86 -7.32 -6.55
CA PHE A 32 -10.33 -6.06 -6.08
C PHE A 32 -8.93 -5.85 -6.64
N LEU A 33 -8.71 -4.68 -7.25
CA LEU A 33 -7.42 -4.31 -7.81
C LEU A 33 -6.63 -3.46 -6.80
N PHE A 34 -5.42 -3.89 -6.52
CA PHE A 34 -4.49 -3.25 -5.61
C PHE A 34 -3.19 -2.94 -6.33
N SER A 35 -2.44 -1.98 -5.80
CA SER A 35 -1.08 -1.68 -6.22
C SER A 35 -0.21 -1.35 -5.03
N TYR A 36 1.08 -1.63 -5.15
CA TYR A 36 2.05 -1.16 -4.17
C TYR A 36 2.30 0.33 -4.34
N GLN A 37 2.18 1.05 -3.24
CA GLN A 37 2.54 2.45 -3.19
C GLN A 37 4.05 2.59 -3.09
N ALA A 38 4.67 3.26 -4.06
CA ALA A 38 6.12 3.37 -4.23
C ALA A 38 6.89 3.77 -2.95
N SER A 39 6.46 4.83 -2.26
CA SER A 39 7.24 5.38 -1.14
C SER A 39 7.14 4.57 0.17
N THR A 40 6.11 3.76 0.33
CA THR A 40 5.83 3.02 1.58
C THR A 40 5.84 1.52 1.39
N ASN A 41 5.87 1.05 0.14
CA ASN A 41 5.73 -0.35 -0.25
C ASN A 41 4.46 -1.00 0.33
N ILE A 42 3.35 -0.25 0.38
CA ILE A 42 2.08 -0.71 0.94
C ILE A 42 1.12 -1.04 -0.16
N LEU A 43 0.54 -2.24 -0.06
CA LEU A 43 -0.54 -2.68 -0.92
C LEU A 43 -1.85 -1.95 -0.53
N ILE A 44 -2.36 -1.15 -1.45
CA ILE A 44 -3.55 -0.30 -1.29
C ILE A 44 -4.42 -0.38 -2.55
N SER A 45 -5.72 -0.10 -2.45
CA SER A 45 -6.62 -0.06 -3.60
C SER A 45 -6.04 0.79 -4.73
N GLU A 46 -6.10 0.30 -5.97
CA GLU A 46 -5.56 0.99 -7.14
C GLU A 46 -6.16 2.40 -7.33
N SER A 47 -7.42 2.58 -6.92
CA SER A 47 -8.11 3.87 -6.94
C SER A 47 -7.39 4.95 -6.12
N CYS A 48 -6.56 4.55 -5.14
CA CYS A 48 -5.80 5.41 -4.25
C CYS A 48 -4.42 5.82 -4.76
N ILE A 49 -4.03 5.36 -5.96
CA ILE A 49 -2.77 5.75 -6.60
C ILE A 49 -3.06 6.81 -7.69
N PRO A 50 -2.35 7.96 -7.70
CA PRO A 50 -1.40 8.42 -6.68
C PRO A 50 -2.07 8.86 -5.35
N LEU A 51 -1.29 8.86 -4.26
CA LEU A 51 -1.74 9.15 -2.86
C LEU A 51 -2.24 10.60 -2.64
N ASP A 52 -2.14 11.46 -3.65
CA ASP A 52 -2.61 12.83 -3.64
C ASP A 52 -4.13 12.93 -3.87
N LYS A 53 -4.79 11.83 -4.26
CA LYS A 53 -6.25 11.76 -4.36
C LYS A 53 -6.90 12.00 -3.01
N LEU A 54 -7.35 13.24 -2.79
CA LEU A 54 -8.14 13.70 -1.63
C LEU A 54 -9.38 12.86 -1.32
N LYS A 55 -9.79 11.99 -2.25
CA LYS A 55 -10.97 11.14 -2.13
C LYS A 55 -10.71 9.75 -1.56
N CYS A 56 -9.45 9.32 -1.41
CA CYS A 56 -9.14 7.99 -0.86
C CYS A 56 -8.87 8.05 0.66
N ASP A 57 -9.76 7.46 1.45
CA ASP A 57 -9.65 7.42 2.90
C ASP A 57 -8.54 6.48 3.38
N ALA A 58 -8.29 5.37 2.68
CA ALA A 58 -7.13 4.51 2.95
C ALA A 58 -5.80 5.27 2.82
N ALA A 59 -5.66 6.13 1.81
CA ALA A 59 -4.49 6.97 1.61
C ALA A 59 -4.36 8.05 2.69
N LYS A 60 -5.48 8.61 3.16
CA LYS A 60 -5.47 9.56 4.29
C LYS A 60 -5.00 8.90 5.58
N ALA A 61 -5.35 7.64 5.82
CA ALA A 61 -4.90 6.90 6.99
C ALA A 61 -3.37 6.74 7.02
N LEU A 62 -2.75 6.49 5.86
CA LEU A 62 -1.29 6.43 5.73
C LEU A 62 -0.58 7.74 6.11
N LYS A 63 -1.17 8.88 5.75
CA LYS A 63 -0.60 10.20 6.08
C LYS A 63 -0.60 10.48 7.58
N LYS A 64 -1.48 9.84 8.34
CA LYS A 64 -1.61 9.98 9.80
C LYS A 64 -0.75 8.96 10.58
N LYS A 65 0.15 8.21 9.92
CA LYS A 65 0.92 7.11 10.53
C LYS A 65 1.67 7.50 11.81
N HIS A 66 2.25 8.71 11.88
CA HIS A 66 3.01 9.17 13.05
C HIS A 66 2.16 9.35 14.31
N SER A 67 0.83 9.38 14.18
CA SER A 67 -0.09 9.48 15.32
C SER A 67 -0.58 8.12 15.82
N LEU A 68 -0.23 7.02 15.13
CA LEU A 68 -0.68 5.67 15.50
C LEU A 68 0.32 5.07 16.49
N GLN A 69 -0.12 4.84 17.72
CA GLN A 69 0.67 4.10 18.70
C GLN A 69 0.54 2.61 18.44
N SER A 70 1.65 1.87 18.51
CA SER A 70 1.62 0.42 18.43
C SER A 70 0.67 -0.17 19.49
N PRO A 71 -0.17 -1.15 19.15
CA PRO A 71 -1.12 -1.74 20.10
C PRO A 71 -0.35 -2.32 21.31
N LYS A 72 -0.73 -1.93 22.53
CA LYS A 72 -0.01 -2.31 23.76
C LYS A 72 -0.13 -3.80 24.13
N THR A 73 -0.97 -4.58 23.45
CA THR A 73 -1.24 -5.98 23.80
C THR A 73 -1.51 -6.85 22.57
N ASN A 74 -0.53 -7.67 22.18
CA ASN A 74 -0.75 -8.84 21.31
C ASN A 74 -1.04 -10.06 22.21
N VAL A 75 -2.18 -10.05 22.91
CA VAL A 75 -2.57 -11.21 23.72
C VAL A 75 -3.40 -12.17 22.87
N GLY A 76 -2.84 -13.35 22.62
CA GLY A 76 -3.42 -14.43 21.80
C GLY A 76 -2.94 -14.39 20.34
N GLY A 77 -2.93 -15.56 19.67
CA GLY A 77 -2.53 -15.76 18.27
C GLY A 77 -3.43 -15.10 17.22
N LYS A 78 -3.84 -13.85 17.47
CA LYS A 78 -4.62 -13.01 16.59
C LYS A 78 -3.74 -12.56 15.42
N ASN A 79 -4.31 -12.49 14.23
CA ASN A 79 -3.63 -11.92 13.06
C ASN A 79 -3.18 -10.49 13.42
N PRO A 80 -1.87 -10.21 13.47
CA PRO A 80 -1.38 -8.94 13.99
C PRO A 80 -1.79 -7.74 13.11
N GLY A 81 -2.03 -7.94 11.81
CA GLY A 81 -2.61 -6.93 10.93
C GLY A 81 -4.07 -6.59 11.30
N ALA A 82 -4.87 -7.60 11.67
CA ALA A 82 -6.26 -7.39 12.07
C ALA A 82 -6.41 -6.47 13.30
N ILE A 83 -5.45 -6.52 14.23
CA ILE A 83 -5.41 -5.64 15.41
C ILE A 83 -5.31 -4.18 14.97
N VAL A 84 -4.48 -3.87 13.97
CA VAL A 84 -4.32 -2.49 13.49
C VAL A 84 -5.63 -1.96 12.89
N CYS A 85 -6.30 -2.74 12.04
CA CYS A 85 -7.58 -2.31 11.46
C CYS A 85 -8.63 -2.06 12.55
N LYS A 86 -8.81 -3.01 13.47
CA LYS A 86 -9.91 -2.98 14.44
C LYS A 86 -9.64 -2.03 15.60
N ASP A 87 -8.43 -2.07 16.15
CA ASP A 87 -8.14 -1.39 17.41
C ASP A 87 -7.61 0.02 17.21
N LEU A 88 -6.82 0.24 16.15
CA LEU A 88 -6.24 1.55 15.85
C LEU A 88 -7.12 2.35 14.88
N LEU A 89 -7.48 1.77 13.74
CA LEU A 89 -8.25 2.49 12.71
C LEU A 89 -9.77 2.43 12.93
N LYS A 90 -10.26 1.53 13.79
CA LYS A 90 -11.68 1.24 14.00
C LYS A 90 -12.42 0.92 12.69
N LYS A 91 -11.77 0.17 11.80
CA LYS A 91 -12.29 -0.22 10.48
C LYS A 91 -12.64 -1.70 10.40
N GLU A 92 -13.52 -2.04 9.46
CA GLU A 92 -13.85 -3.42 9.12
C GLU A 92 -12.61 -4.13 8.57
N ILE A 93 -12.48 -5.43 8.87
CA ILE A 93 -11.45 -6.30 8.30
C ILE A 93 -12.09 -7.17 7.24
N ARG A 94 -11.45 -7.24 6.07
CA ARG A 94 -11.80 -8.17 5.00
C ARG A 94 -10.61 -9.05 4.66
N ILE A 95 -10.81 -10.37 4.68
CA ILE A 95 -9.80 -11.35 4.25
C ILE A 95 -10.03 -11.62 2.78
N LEU A 96 -8.99 -11.45 1.96
CA LEU A 96 -9.00 -11.72 0.53
C LEU A 96 -7.91 -12.73 0.18
N LYS A 97 -8.07 -13.39 -0.97
CA LYS A 97 -7.07 -14.30 -1.55
C LYS A 97 -6.50 -13.76 -2.85
N ASN A 98 -5.24 -14.04 -3.14
CA ASN A 98 -4.67 -13.79 -4.47
C ASN A 98 -4.81 -15.04 -5.37
N HIS A 99 -4.26 -14.99 -6.59
CA HIS A 99 -4.26 -16.11 -7.54
C HIS A 99 -3.41 -17.33 -7.13
N LYS A 100 -2.63 -17.21 -6.05
CA LYS A 100 -1.80 -18.28 -5.47
C LYS A 100 -2.43 -18.86 -4.21
N ASP A 101 -3.69 -18.52 -3.91
CA ASP A 101 -4.39 -18.84 -2.67
C ASP A 101 -3.75 -18.26 -1.40
N ASP A 102 -2.85 -17.28 -1.53
CA ASP A 102 -2.32 -16.58 -0.36
C ASP A 102 -3.42 -15.68 0.24
N GLU A 103 -3.61 -15.78 1.55
CA GLU A 103 -4.56 -14.94 2.28
C GLU A 103 -3.89 -13.69 2.84
N ASN A 104 -4.60 -12.56 2.76
CA ASN A 104 -4.23 -11.33 3.43
C ASN A 104 -5.46 -10.63 4.00
N SER A 105 -5.25 -9.89 5.08
CA SER A 105 -6.28 -9.06 5.72
C SER A 105 -6.16 -7.62 5.24
N PHE A 106 -7.29 -6.99 4.95
CA PHE A 106 -7.40 -5.61 4.49
C PHE A 106 -8.30 -4.82 5.42
N CYS A 107 -7.93 -3.58 5.75
CA CYS A 107 -8.83 -2.65 6.41
C CYS A 107 -9.72 -1.97 5.36
N VAL A 108 -11.04 -2.01 5.56
CA VAL A 108 -12.03 -1.42 4.64
C VAL A 108 -12.47 -0.04 5.16
N PHE A 109 -12.38 0.97 4.32
CA PHE A 109 -12.80 2.34 4.63
C PHE A 109 -14.22 2.63 4.12
N GLU A 110 -14.80 3.74 4.57
CA GLU A 110 -16.18 4.12 4.26
C GLU A 110 -16.40 4.41 2.77
N ASP A 111 -15.37 4.90 2.08
CA ASP A 111 -15.35 5.10 0.63
C ASP A 111 -15.13 3.80 -0.17
N GLY A 112 -15.05 2.65 0.50
CA GLY A 112 -14.76 1.35 -0.10
C GLY A 112 -13.29 1.13 -0.44
N SER A 113 -12.41 2.11 -0.22
CA SER A 113 -10.97 1.90 -0.37
C SER A 113 -10.44 0.95 0.70
N MET A 114 -9.36 0.24 0.35
CA MET A 114 -8.78 -0.79 1.20
C MET A 114 -7.26 -0.66 1.27
N ILE A 115 -6.71 -1.06 2.41
CA ILE A 115 -5.26 -1.15 2.66
C ILE A 115 -4.90 -2.48 3.30
N SER A 116 -3.78 -3.07 2.89
CA SER A 116 -3.26 -4.28 3.51
C SER A 116 -2.89 -4.04 4.98
N ALA A 117 -3.50 -4.83 5.86
CA ALA A 117 -3.37 -4.72 7.30
C ALA A 117 -1.97 -5.13 7.78
N ILE A 118 -1.36 -6.13 7.12
CA ILE A 118 0.02 -6.56 7.40
C ILE A 118 1.01 -5.46 7.01
N ASN A 119 0.86 -4.86 5.82
CA ASN A 119 1.75 -3.78 5.39
C ASN A 119 1.59 -2.51 6.24
N LEU A 120 0.37 -2.25 6.72
CA LEU A 120 0.14 -1.14 7.64
C LEU A 120 0.81 -1.39 9.00
N GLN A 121 0.77 -2.63 9.51
CA GLN A 121 1.43 -2.95 10.77
C GLN A 121 2.95 -2.79 10.70
N SER A 122 3.60 -3.15 9.58
CA SER A 122 5.04 -3.00 9.45
C SER A 122 5.49 -1.54 9.60
N LEU A 123 4.66 -0.56 9.21
CA LEU A 123 4.96 0.86 9.43
C LEU A 123 4.93 1.31 10.89
N LEU A 124 4.27 0.55 11.78
CA LEU A 124 4.13 0.92 13.19
C LEU A 124 5.28 0.38 14.07
N LYS A 125 6.17 -0.41 13.47
CA LYS A 125 7.34 -1.02 14.13
C LYS A 125 8.63 -0.23 13.91
N GLU A 126 8.60 0.76 13.03
CA GLU A 126 9.69 1.74 12.80
C GLU A 126 9.48 2.98 13.67
#